data_AF-A0A807LKR6-F1
#
_entry.id   AF-A0A807LKR6-F1
#
_cell.length_a   1.000
_cell.length_b   1.000
_cell.length_c   1.000
_cell.angle_alpha   90.00
_cell.angle_beta   90.00
_cell.angle_gamma   90.00
#
_symmetry.space_group_name_H-M   'P 1'
#
loop_
_entity.id
_entity.type
_entity.pdbx_description
1 polymer ?
#
loop_
_entity_poly.entity_id
_entity_poly.type
_entity_poly.pdbx_seq_one_letter_code
_entity_poly.pdbx_strand_id
1 'polypeptide(L)'
;MPRIRISPEGTAKLIVLNLDEYAKEKNKVITRYKISKETMRKISNRSNIHPGFIREVGNSLGEIGWVLIESNDDHYCFLKQDAMNNWAKLTAKRIKGLRMQGEEAITDAYSKAYPGDELDIDYEE
;
A
#
# COMPACT_ATOMS: atom_id res chain seq x y z
N MET A 1 -22.40 1.31 25.62
CA MET A 1 -21.37 0.26 25.78
C MET A 1 -20.02 0.85 25.38
N PRO A 2 -18.94 0.62 26.14
CA PRO A 2 -17.60 1.01 25.69
C PRO A 2 -17.26 0.26 24.40
N ARG A 3 -16.76 0.97 23.38
CA ARG A 3 -16.34 0.33 22.12
C ARG A 3 -15.10 -0.53 22.38
N ILE A 4 -15.20 -1.83 22.12
CA ILE A 4 -14.05 -2.74 22.15
C ILE A 4 -13.16 -2.40 20.95
N ARG A 5 -12.03 -1.73 21.20
CA ARG A 5 -11.05 -1.42 20.14
C ARG A 5 -10.37 -2.70 19.70
N ILE A 6 -10.33 -2.94 18.39
CA ILE A 6 -9.59 -4.08 17.85
C ILE A 6 -8.10 -3.73 17.82
N SER A 7 -7.26 -4.70 18.17
CA SER A 7 -5.80 -4.58 18.08
C SER A 7 -5.35 -4.50 16.62
N PRO A 8 -4.11 -4.07 16.34
CA PRO A 8 -3.56 -4.09 14.99
C PRO A 8 -3.58 -5.51 14.38
N GLU A 9 -3.16 -6.51 15.16
CA GLU A 9 -3.17 -7.92 14.75
C GLU A 9 -4.59 -8.43 14.44
N GLY A 10 -5.56 -8.10 15.31
CA GLY A 10 -6.96 -8.47 15.09
C GLY A 10 -7.53 -7.79 13.84
N THR A 11 -7.15 -6.54 13.59
CA THR A 11 -7.55 -5.79 12.39
C THR A 11 -6.96 -6.43 11.14
N ALA A 12 -5.69 -6.82 11.14
CA ALA A 12 -5.05 -7.54 10.04
C ALA A 12 -5.78 -8.86 9.71
N LYS A 13 -6.11 -9.66 10.72
CA LYS A 13 -6.89 -10.89 10.55
C LYS A 13 -8.27 -10.62 9.95
N LEU A 14 -8.98 -9.61 10.44
CA LEU A 14 -10.29 -9.23 9.89
C LEU A 14 -10.23 -8.70 8.45
N ILE A 15 -9.15 -8.01 8.08
CA ILE A 15 -8.91 -7.55 6.71
C ILE A 15 -8.82 -8.76 5.75
N VAL A 16 -8.10 -9.81 6.14
CA VAL A 16 -7.96 -11.04 5.34
C VAL A 16 -9.25 -11.85 5.33
N LEU A 17 -9.95 -11.97 6.47
CA LEU A 17 -11.24 -12.66 6.52
C LEU A 17 -12.30 -11.96 5.64
N ASN A 18 -12.34 -10.62 5.65
CA ASN A 18 -13.22 -9.85 4.77
C ASN A 18 -12.92 -10.11 3.28
N LEU A 19 -11.63 -10.25 2.93
CA LEU A 19 -11.24 -10.67 1.59
C LEU A 19 -11.73 -12.09 1.27
N ASP A 20 -11.54 -13.04 2.18
CA ASP A 20 -11.92 -14.44 1.96
C ASP A 20 -13.43 -14.57 1.72
N GLU A 21 -14.26 -13.85 2.48
CA GLU A 21 -15.71 -13.81 2.26
C GLU A 21 -16.04 -13.23 0.88
N TYR A 22 -15.43 -12.12 0.50
CA TYR A 22 -15.62 -11.53 -0.84
C TYR A 22 -15.14 -12.47 -1.97
N ALA A 23 -14.01 -13.16 -1.78
CA ALA A 23 -13.48 -14.12 -2.73
C ALA A 23 -14.42 -15.32 -2.94
N LYS A 24 -15.03 -15.81 -1.86
CA LYS A 24 -16.08 -16.85 -1.90
C LYS A 24 -17.31 -16.35 -2.66
N GLU A 25 -17.81 -15.16 -2.33
CA GLU A 25 -18.96 -14.55 -3.01
C GLU A 25 -18.74 -14.40 -4.52
N LYS A 26 -17.51 -14.06 -4.93
CA LYS A 26 -17.17 -13.87 -6.35
C LYS A 26 -16.63 -15.11 -7.04
N ASN A 27 -16.43 -16.20 -6.31
CA ASN A 27 -15.78 -17.43 -6.77
C ASN A 27 -14.46 -17.15 -7.54
N LYS A 28 -13.60 -16.31 -6.95
CA LYS A 28 -12.33 -15.88 -7.57
C LYS A 28 -11.21 -15.81 -6.54
N VAL A 29 -10.00 -16.16 -6.99
CA VAL A 29 -8.78 -15.91 -6.23
C VAL A 29 -8.40 -14.44 -6.40
N ILE A 30 -8.24 -13.73 -5.28
CA ILE A 30 -7.90 -12.31 -5.27
C ILE A 30 -6.53 -12.17 -4.62
N THR A 31 -5.60 -11.60 -5.37
CA THR A 31 -4.22 -11.36 -4.92
C THR A 31 -3.94 -9.90 -4.60
N ARG A 32 -4.88 -9.00 -4.94
CA ARG A 32 -4.78 -7.55 -4.73
C ARG A 32 -6.16 -6.91 -4.65
N TYR A 33 -6.33 -5.97 -3.74
CA TYR A 33 -7.59 -5.26 -3.53
C TYR A 33 -7.35 -3.95 -2.76
N LYS A 34 -8.38 -3.12 -2.63
CA LYS A 34 -8.35 -1.90 -1.82
C LYS A 34 -9.57 -1.81 -0.92
N ILE A 35 -9.43 -1.12 0.21
CA ILE A 35 -10.54 -0.71 1.08
C ILE A 35 -10.44 0.79 1.35
N SER A 36 -11.56 1.46 1.60
CA SER A 36 -11.54 2.87 2.00
C SER A 36 -11.04 3.04 3.44
N LYS A 37 -10.59 4.25 3.81
CA LYS A 37 -10.32 4.63 5.20
C LYS A 37 -11.52 4.37 6.12
N GLU A 38 -12.74 4.57 5.62
CA GLU A 38 -13.96 4.28 6.37
C GLU A 38 -14.13 2.80 6.68
N THR A 39 -13.88 1.92 5.71
CA THR A 39 -13.91 0.47 5.94
C THR A 39 -12.85 0.06 6.96
N MET A 40 -11.64 0.62 6.90
CA MET A 40 -10.60 0.37 7.91
C MET A 40 -11.05 0.80 9.33
N ARG A 41 -11.73 1.95 9.45
CA ARG A 41 -12.32 2.42 10.72
C ARG A 41 -13.34 1.44 11.29
N LYS A 42 -14.22 0.92 10.43
CA LYS A 42 -15.22 -0.08 10.80
C LYS A 42 -14.58 -1.39 11.25
N ILE A 43 -13.63 -1.92 10.48
CA ILE A 43 -12.93 -3.18 10.81
C ILE A 43 -12.18 -3.07 12.14
N SER A 44 -11.47 -1.96 12.37
CA SER A 44 -10.68 -1.76 13.59
C SER A 44 -11.50 -1.30 14.81
N ASN A 45 -12.80 -0.98 14.61
CA ASN A 45 -13.68 -0.33 15.57
C ASN A 45 -13.09 0.97 16.17
N ARG A 46 -12.57 1.85 15.31
CA ARG A 46 -11.94 3.12 15.68
C ARG A 46 -12.61 4.30 14.98
N SER A 47 -12.82 5.40 15.70
CA SER A 47 -13.33 6.65 15.11
C SER A 47 -12.27 7.40 14.30
N ASN A 48 -11.01 7.26 14.70
CA ASN A 48 -9.85 7.81 14.01
C ASN A 48 -8.70 6.78 14.03
N ILE A 49 -7.89 6.79 12.97
CA ILE A 49 -6.78 5.87 12.79
C ILE A 49 -5.51 6.70 12.60
N HIS A 50 -4.58 6.58 13.55
CA HIS A 50 -3.29 7.25 13.48
C HIS A 50 -2.30 6.43 12.63
N PRO A 51 -1.37 7.07 11.88
CA PRO A 51 -0.31 6.38 11.14
C PRO A 51 0.43 5.25 11.89
N GLY A 52 0.70 5.41 13.19
CA GLY A 52 1.35 4.35 13.98
C GLY A 52 0.53 3.06 14.07
N PHE A 53 -0.81 3.16 14.14
CA PHE A 53 -1.68 1.99 14.11
C PHE A 53 -1.68 1.31 12.74
N ILE A 54 -1.70 2.08 11.65
CA ILE A 54 -1.62 1.52 10.29
C ILE A 54 -0.30 0.78 10.08
N ARG A 55 0.81 1.33 10.55
CA ARG A 55 2.11 0.65 10.52
C ARG A 55 2.08 -0.67 11.28
N GLU A 56 1.48 -0.73 12.46
CA GLU A 56 1.35 -1.98 13.23
C GLU A 56 0.43 -3.00 12.54
N VAL A 57 -0.65 -2.55 11.89
CA VAL A 57 -1.51 -3.40 11.05
C VAL A 57 -0.71 -3.94 9.86
N GLY A 58 0.09 -3.09 9.21
CA GLY A 58 0.97 -3.46 8.11
C GLY A 58 1.99 -4.54 8.51
N ASN A 59 2.62 -4.39 9.68
CA ASN A 59 3.52 -5.41 10.23
C ASN A 59 2.78 -6.75 10.45
N SER A 60 1.60 -6.70 11.07
CA SER A 60 0.77 -7.89 11.33
C SER A 60 0.30 -8.57 10.04
N LEU A 61 -0.05 -7.79 9.01
CA LEU A 61 -0.36 -8.31 7.66
C LEU A 61 0.86 -8.97 7.03
N GLY A 62 2.04 -8.38 7.21
CA GLY A 62 3.32 -8.90 6.74
C GLY A 62 3.61 -10.30 7.25
N GLU A 63 3.34 -10.55 8.53
CA GLU A 63 3.50 -11.86 9.17
C GLU A 63 2.57 -12.95 8.59
N ILE A 64 1.43 -12.55 8.00
CA ILE A 64 0.45 -13.46 7.38
C ILE A 64 0.45 -13.39 5.85
N GLY A 65 1.53 -12.88 5.24
CA GLY A 65 1.75 -12.94 3.80
C GLY A 65 1.06 -11.85 2.97
N TRP A 66 0.70 -10.72 3.59
CA TRP A 66 0.09 -9.57 2.92
C TRP A 66 0.92 -8.29 3.10
N VAL A 67 0.82 -7.39 2.13
CA VAL A 67 1.43 -6.05 2.18
C VAL A 67 0.32 -5.02 2.21
N LEU A 68 0.44 -4.02 3.10
CA LEU A 68 -0.40 -2.83 3.12
C LEU A 68 0.34 -1.68 2.44
N ILE A 69 -0.35 -0.98 1.54
CA ILE A 69 0.13 0.21 0.86
C ILE A 69 -0.88 1.33 1.13
N GLU A 70 -0.40 2.46 1.64
CA GLU A 70 -1.22 3.68 1.78
C GLU A 70 -1.30 4.37 0.41
N SER A 71 -2.51 4.59 -0.09
CA SER A 71 -2.76 5.31 -1.34
C SER A 71 -3.21 6.74 -1.02
N ASN A 72 -2.85 7.69 -1.86
CA ASN A 72 -3.24 9.10 -1.69
C ASN A 72 -4.79 9.27 -1.77
N ASP A 73 -5.47 8.44 -2.55
CA ASP A 73 -6.92 8.51 -2.82
C ASP A 73 -7.85 8.01 -1.68
N ASP A 74 -7.55 8.21 -0.41
CA ASP A 74 -8.38 7.72 0.73
C ASP A 74 -8.58 6.20 0.82
N HIS A 75 -7.69 5.43 0.18
CA HIS A 75 -7.72 3.97 0.19
C HIS A 75 -6.47 3.37 0.83
N TYR A 76 -6.66 2.22 1.47
CA TYR A 76 -5.57 1.28 1.76
C TYR A 76 -5.61 0.16 0.72
N CYS A 77 -4.48 -0.09 0.10
CA CYS A 77 -4.28 -1.12 -0.89
C CYS A 77 -3.57 -2.32 -0.26
N PHE A 78 -3.92 -3.51 -0.71
CA PHE A 78 -3.37 -4.75 -0.21
C PHE A 78 -2.89 -5.62 -1.36
N LEU A 79 -1.77 -6.32 -1.14
CA LEU A 79 -1.17 -7.22 -2.11
C LEU A 79 -0.67 -8.48 -1.39
N LYS A 80 -0.97 -9.66 -1.94
CA LYS A 80 -0.44 -10.92 -1.44
C LYS A 80 1.06 -11.02 -1.75
N GLN A 81 1.89 -11.32 -0.77
CA GLN A 81 3.35 -11.32 -0.93
C GLN A 81 3.81 -12.26 -2.04
N ASP A 82 3.24 -13.46 -2.12
CA ASP A 82 3.61 -14.44 -3.16
C ASP A 82 3.30 -13.96 -4.58
N ALA A 83 2.34 -13.04 -4.75
CA ALA A 83 2.05 -12.46 -6.05
C ALA A 83 3.23 -11.62 -6.59
N MET A 84 4.15 -11.20 -5.72
CA MET A 84 5.36 -10.46 -6.08
C MET A 84 6.53 -11.36 -6.48
N ASN A 85 6.49 -12.67 -6.21
CA ASN A 85 7.61 -13.59 -6.47
C ASN A 85 8.00 -13.64 -7.95
N ASN A 86 7.04 -13.39 -8.84
CA ASN A 86 7.25 -13.40 -10.29
C ASN A 86 7.56 -12.02 -10.89
N TRP A 87 7.73 -10.99 -10.05
CA TRP A 87 8.03 -9.64 -10.53
C TRP A 87 9.46 -9.54 -11.05
N ALA A 88 9.66 -8.71 -12.07
CA ALA A 88 10.99 -8.47 -12.60
C ALA A 88 11.89 -7.83 -11.54
N LYS A 89 12.96 -8.52 -11.16
CA LYS A 89 13.97 -7.97 -10.26
C LYS A 89 14.84 -6.96 -11.01
N LEU A 90 14.61 -5.68 -10.76
CA LEU A 90 15.44 -4.61 -11.30
C LEU A 90 16.69 -4.41 -10.44
N THR A 91 17.82 -4.11 -11.08
CA THR A 91 19.07 -3.74 -10.42
C THR A 91 19.47 -2.34 -10.85
N ALA A 92 20.27 -1.65 -10.02
CA ALA A 92 20.72 -0.29 -10.31
C ALA A 92 21.76 -0.20 -11.45
N LYS A 93 22.13 -1.31 -12.11
CA LYS A 93 23.17 -1.34 -13.15
C LYS A 93 22.88 -0.38 -14.30
N ARG A 94 21.62 -0.29 -14.73
CA ARG A 94 21.20 0.52 -15.88
C ARG A 94 21.28 2.03 -15.62
N ILE A 95 21.17 2.43 -14.35
CA ILE A 95 21.21 3.84 -13.92
C ILE A 95 22.53 4.23 -13.24
N LYS A 96 23.52 3.33 -13.21
CA LYS A 96 24.79 3.58 -12.51
C LYS A 96 25.50 4.83 -13.04
N GLY A 97 25.53 5.01 -14.36
CA GLY A 97 26.15 6.19 -14.99
C GLY A 97 25.50 7.49 -14.53
N LEU A 98 24.17 7.57 -14.61
CA LEU A 98 23.39 8.73 -14.14
C LEU A 98 23.62 9.01 -12.65
N ARG A 99 23.56 7.98 -11.79
CA ARG A 99 23.81 8.11 -10.35
C ARG A 99 25.19 8.68 -10.01
N MET A 100 26.20 8.44 -10.85
CA MET A 100 27.56 8.94 -10.62
C MET A 100 27.76 10.37 -11.13
N GLN A 101 26.86 10.87 -11.98
CA GLN A 101 26.94 12.22 -12.57
C GLN A 101 26.26 13.30 -11.71
N GLY A 102 25.47 12.89 -10.71
CA GLY A 102 24.86 13.81 -9.74
C GLY A 102 23.44 14.25 -10.12
N GLU A 103 22.83 15.03 -9.22
CA GLU A 103 21.39 15.39 -9.26
C GLU A 103 20.98 16.16 -10.52
N GLU A 104 21.84 17.05 -11.02
CA GLU A 104 21.57 17.82 -12.25
C GLU A 104 21.44 16.89 -13.47
N ALA A 105 22.39 15.98 -13.67
CA ALA A 105 22.33 15.00 -14.75
C ALA A 105 21.14 14.03 -14.63
N ILE A 106 20.75 13.67 -13.40
CA ILE A 106 19.54 12.88 -13.15
C ILE A 106 18.28 13.66 -13.56
N THR A 107 18.21 14.93 -13.16
CA THR A 107 17.07 15.82 -13.46
C THR A 107 16.94 16.06 -14.96
N ASP A 108 18.04 16.36 -15.64
CA ASP A 108 18.07 16.54 -17.10
C ASP A 108 17.65 15.26 -17.84
N ALA A 109 18.18 14.10 -17.42
CA ALA A 109 17.82 12.82 -18.01
C ALA A 109 16.34 12.47 -17.79
N TYR A 110 15.79 12.78 -16.61
CA TYR A 110 14.37 12.58 -16.32
C TYR A 110 13.50 13.50 -17.19
N SER A 111 13.74 14.81 -17.17
CA SER A 111 12.99 15.80 -17.94
C SER A 111 13.02 15.52 -19.44
N LYS A 112 14.16 15.05 -19.96
CA LYS A 112 14.29 14.64 -21.37
C LYS A 112 13.50 13.37 -21.68
N ALA A 113 13.41 12.42 -20.75
CA ALA A 113 12.68 11.17 -20.93
C ALA A 113 11.16 11.34 -20.76
N TYR A 114 10.74 12.29 -19.92
CA TYR A 114 9.34 12.58 -19.59
C TYR A 114 9.02 14.07 -19.78
N PRO A 115 9.04 14.57 -21.03
CA PRO A 115 8.74 15.98 -21.31
C PRO A 115 7.23 16.21 -21.20
N GLY A 116 6.75 16.56 -20.01
CA GLY A 116 5.33 16.84 -19.77
C GLY A 116 4.73 16.28 -18.48
N ASP A 117 5.54 15.70 -17.58
CA ASP A 117 5.09 15.51 -16.20
C ASP A 117 5.03 16.90 -15.53
N GLU A 118 3.95 17.65 -15.78
CA GLU A 118 3.39 18.47 -14.70
C GLU A 118 3.12 17.48 -13.58
N LEU A 119 4.04 17.43 -12.62
CA LEU A 119 3.78 16.75 -11.36
C LEU A 119 2.56 17.48 -10.78
N ASP A 120 1.37 16.90 -10.94
CA ASP A 120 0.17 17.22 -10.16
C ASP A 120 0.50 16.85 -8.70
N ILE A 121 1.34 17.68 -8.08
CA ILE A 121 1.56 17.71 -6.65
C ILE A 121 0.45 18.62 -6.15
N ASP A 122 -0.71 18.02 -5.85
CA ASP A 122 -1.68 18.65 -4.97
C ASP A 122 -0.99 18.89 -3.62
N TYR A 123 -0.43 20.09 -3.46
CA TYR A 123 -0.23 20.64 -2.13
C TYR A 123 -1.61 21.05 -1.64
N GLU A 124 -2.33 20.13 -0.98
CA GLU A 124 -3.45 20.54 -0.13
C GLU A 124 -2.90 21.50 0.94
N GLU A 125 -3.37 22.76 0.92
CA GLU A 125 -3.12 23.81 1.91
C GLU A 125 -3.66 23.47 3.31
#